data_AF-A0A1P8NXB8-F1
#
_entry.id   AF-A0A1P8NXB8-F1
#
_cell.length_a   1.000
_cell.length_b   1.000
_cell.length_c   1.000
_cell.angle_alpha   90.00
_cell.angle_beta   90.00
_cell.angle_gamma   90.00
#
_symmetry.space_group_name_H-M   'P 1'
#
loop_
_entity.id
_entity.type
_entity.pdbx_description
1 polymer ?
#
loop_
_entity_poly.entity_id
_entity_poly.type
_entity_poly.pdbx_seq_one_letter_code
_entity_poly.pdbx_strand_id
1 'polypeptide(L)'
;AKAYRVDPVPGAQDQYFAYIAYELDLFEEGSLANLTASIIGNVFGFKAVNALRLEDMRMPVAYLKTYQGPATGVIVERERLDKYGRPLLGATVKPKLGLSGKNYGRVVYEGLKGGLDFLKDDENINSQPFMRWKERF
;
A
#
# COMPACT_ATOMS: atom_id res chain seq x y z
N ALA A 1 -14.44 22.91 1.07
CA ALA A 1 -14.82 21.83 0.15
C ALA A 1 -16.24 22.06 -0.37
N LYS A 2 -16.56 21.61 -1.59
CA LYS A 2 -17.90 21.77 -2.20
C LYS A 2 -18.31 20.47 -2.86
N ALA A 3 -19.45 19.90 -2.46
CA ALA A 3 -20.11 18.86 -3.24
C ALA A 3 -20.68 19.51 -4.51
N TYR A 4 -20.34 18.99 -5.68
CA TYR A 4 -20.70 19.61 -6.96
C TYR A 4 -21.51 18.70 -7.88
N ARG A 5 -21.60 17.40 -7.56
CA ARG A 5 -22.40 16.42 -8.29
C ARG A 5 -22.79 15.29 -7.34
N VAL A 6 -24.01 14.79 -7.48
CA VAL A 6 -24.51 13.62 -6.78
C VAL A 6 -25.34 12.79 -7.75
N ASP A 7 -24.94 11.55 -8.00
CA ASP A 7 -25.64 10.63 -8.90
C ASP A 7 -26.09 9.39 -8.13
N PRO A 8 -27.25 8.79 -8.45
CA PRO A 8 -27.62 7.49 -7.91
C PRO A 8 -26.68 6.39 -8.41
N VAL A 9 -26.38 5.42 -7.56
CA VAL A 9 -25.60 4.23 -7.96
C VAL A 9 -26.48 3.31 -8.81
N PRO A 10 -26.06 2.91 -10.02
CA PRO A 10 -26.84 2.01 -10.86
C PRO A 10 -27.16 0.69 -10.17
N GLY A 11 -28.44 0.31 -10.13
CA GLY A 11 -28.89 -0.96 -9.55
C GLY A 11 -28.90 -1.04 -8.02
N ALA A 12 -28.59 0.04 -7.31
CA ALA A 12 -28.68 0.11 -5.85
C ALA A 12 -29.73 1.15 -5.41
N GLN A 13 -30.56 0.78 -4.43
CA GLN A 13 -31.48 1.72 -3.78
C GLN A 13 -30.74 2.48 -2.68
N ASP A 14 -31.07 3.77 -2.53
CA ASP A 14 -30.54 4.67 -1.49
C ASP A 14 -29.01 4.76 -1.39
N GLN A 15 -28.31 4.53 -2.51
CA GLN A 15 -26.86 4.72 -2.63
C GLN A 15 -26.54 5.75 -3.71
N TYR A 16 -25.53 6.58 -3.43
CA TYR A 16 -25.19 7.72 -4.28
C TYR A 16 -23.67 7.85 -4.42
N PHE A 17 -23.23 8.19 -5.63
CA PHE A 17 -21.90 8.75 -5.85
C PHE A 17 -21.94 10.25 -5.60
N ALA A 18 -21.23 10.72 -4.57
CA ALA A 18 -21.08 12.14 -4.28
C ALA A 18 -19.68 12.62 -4.66
N TYR A 19 -19.60 13.66 -5.49
CA TYR A 19 -18.34 14.23 -5.96
C TYR A 19 -18.07 15.54 -5.23
N ILE A 20 -16.91 15.62 -4.58
CA ILE A 20 -16.54 16.73 -3.69
C ILE A 20 -15.20 17.31 -4.15
N ALA A 21 -15.17 18.63 -4.34
CA ALA A 21 -13.95 19.37 -4.66
C ALA A 21 -13.36 20.01 -3.39
N TYR A 22 -12.05 19.90 -3.24
CA TYR A 22 -11.26 20.50 -2.16
C TYR A 22 -10.25 21.47 -2.76
N GLU A 23 -10.05 22.60 -2.11
CA GLU A 23 -9.03 23.57 -2.52
C GLU A 23 -7.65 23.01 -2.20
N LEU A 24 -6.66 23.29 -3.05
CA LEU A 24 -5.31 22.74 -2.90
C LEU A 24 -4.65 23.17 -1.58
N ASP A 25 -4.85 24.43 -1.19
CA ASP A 25 -4.24 25.05 -0.01
C ASP A 25 -4.70 24.44 1.33
N LEU A 26 -5.70 23.56 1.31
CA LEU A 26 -6.11 22.80 2.50
C LEU A 26 -5.10 21.71 2.88
N PHE A 27 -4.23 21.31 1.96
CA PHE A 27 -3.38 20.15 2.11
C PHE A 27 -1.92 20.54 2.29
N GLU A 28 -1.32 20.03 3.35
CA GLU A 28 0.13 20.13 3.58
C GLU A 28 0.88 19.39 2.46
N GLU A 29 1.91 20.05 1.92
CA GLU A 29 2.79 19.51 0.88
C GLU A 29 3.48 18.23 1.35
N GLY A 30 3.46 17.17 0.53
CA GLY A 30 4.15 15.91 0.84
C GLY A 30 3.58 15.09 2.01
N SER A 31 2.43 15.47 2.58
CA SER A 31 1.90 14.88 3.83
C SER A 31 0.67 14.00 3.59
N LEU A 32 0.88 12.68 3.48
CA LEU A 32 -0.24 11.72 3.39
C LEU A 32 -1.10 11.70 4.66
N ALA A 33 -0.49 11.98 5.82
CA ALA A 33 -1.20 12.05 7.09
C ALA A 33 -2.20 13.23 7.11
N ASN A 34 -1.78 14.41 6.65
CA ASN A 34 -2.66 15.57 6.56
C ASN A 34 -3.81 15.37 5.56
N LEU A 35 -3.51 14.81 4.37
CA LEU A 35 -4.52 14.45 3.37
C LEU A 35 -5.59 13.52 3.97
N THR A 36 -5.17 12.43 4.61
CA THR A 36 -6.10 11.43 5.18
C THR A 36 -6.87 11.96 6.37
N ALA A 37 -6.26 12.79 7.23
CA ALA A 37 -6.97 13.47 8.32
C ALA A 37 -8.15 14.31 7.79
N SER A 38 -7.98 14.97 6.64
CA SER A 38 -9.01 15.82 6.04
C SER A 38 -10.09 15.04 5.30
N ILE A 39 -9.72 14.03 4.50
CA ILE A 39 -10.66 13.33 3.62
C ILE A 39 -11.43 12.23 4.35
N ILE A 40 -10.77 11.48 5.24
CA ILE A 40 -11.37 10.29 5.87
C ILE A 40 -11.46 10.38 7.39
N GLY A 41 -11.03 11.50 8.01
CA GLY A 41 -10.87 11.61 9.46
C GLY A 41 -12.15 11.33 10.26
N ASN A 42 -13.23 12.09 10.00
CA ASN A 42 -14.46 12.01 10.82
C ASN A 42 -15.71 11.59 10.04
N VAL A 43 -15.72 11.73 8.71
CA VAL A 43 -16.94 11.64 7.88
C VAL A 43 -17.56 10.24 7.84
N PHE A 44 -16.78 9.19 8.10
CA PHE A 44 -17.25 7.81 8.14
C PHE A 44 -18.02 7.46 9.43
N GLY A 45 -17.97 8.32 10.46
CA GLY A 45 -18.65 8.13 11.74
C GLY A 45 -19.94 8.94 11.89
N PHE A 46 -20.41 9.63 10.85
CA PHE A 46 -21.60 10.48 10.93
C PHE A 46 -22.88 9.66 11.06
N LYS A 47 -23.64 9.89 12.14
CA LYS A 47 -24.93 9.22 12.41
C LYS A 47 -25.98 9.40 11.29
N ALA A 48 -25.86 10.47 10.50
CA ALA A 48 -26.77 10.77 9.40
C ALA A 48 -26.46 9.96 8.12
N VAL A 49 -25.36 9.20 8.09
CA VAL A 49 -24.91 8.42 6.93
C VAL A 49 -24.73 6.96 7.38
N ASN A 50 -25.58 6.06 6.86
CA ASN A 50 -25.55 4.65 7.26
C ASN A 50 -24.25 3.94 6.86
N ALA A 51 -23.69 4.28 5.70
CA ALA A 51 -22.44 3.75 5.18
C ALA A 51 -21.80 4.78 4.24
N LEU A 52 -20.46 4.85 4.26
CA LEU A 52 -19.68 5.68 3.37
C LEU A 52 -18.49 4.88 2.85
N ARG A 53 -18.13 5.08 1.58
CA ARG A 53 -16.93 4.52 0.95
C ARG A 53 -16.29 5.57 0.06
N LEU A 54 -14.98 5.77 0.23
CA LEU A 54 -14.18 6.57 -0.69
C LEU A 54 -13.77 5.66 -1.86
N GLU A 55 -14.31 5.92 -3.05
CA GLU A 55 -14.08 5.06 -4.23
C GLU A 55 -12.84 5.49 -5.03
N ASP A 56 -12.64 6.79 -5.23
CA ASP A 56 -11.53 7.33 -6.01
C ASP A 56 -11.15 8.75 -5.57
N MET A 57 -9.92 9.17 -5.90
CA MET A 57 -9.41 10.51 -5.68
C MET A 57 -8.63 10.99 -6.89
N ARG A 58 -9.02 12.15 -7.42
CA ARG A 58 -8.27 12.84 -8.46
C ARG A 58 -7.23 13.78 -7.82
N MET A 59 -5.96 13.39 -7.90
CA MET A 59 -4.86 14.20 -7.36
C MET A 59 -4.33 15.19 -8.42
N PRO A 60 -4.30 16.52 -8.16
CA PRO A 60 -3.74 17.48 -9.10
C PRO A 60 -2.21 17.34 -9.22
N VAL A 61 -1.67 17.63 -10.41
CA VAL A 61 -0.22 17.59 -10.67
C VAL A 61 0.58 18.48 -9.70
N ALA A 62 0.02 19.64 -9.33
CA ALA A 62 0.64 20.55 -8.37
C ALA A 62 0.88 19.86 -7.01
N TYR A 63 -0.10 19.08 -6.52
CA TYR A 63 0.04 18.34 -5.28
C TYR A 63 0.96 17.12 -5.44
N LEU A 64 0.82 16.35 -6.53
CA LEU A 64 1.65 15.17 -6.78
C LEU A 64 3.15 15.50 -6.84
N LYS A 65 3.51 16.68 -7.35
CA LYS A 65 4.91 17.15 -7.40
C LYS A 65 5.54 17.44 -6.04
N THR A 66 4.74 17.53 -4.97
CA THR A 66 5.26 17.72 -3.60
C THR A 66 5.76 16.42 -2.98
N TYR A 67 5.46 15.27 -3.60
CA TYR A 67 5.89 13.95 -3.13
C TYR A 67 7.09 13.46 -3.94
N GLN A 68 7.94 12.66 -3.29
CA GLN A 68 9.04 11.95 -3.96
C GLN A 68 8.52 10.95 -5.01
N GLY A 69 7.39 10.29 -4.74
CA GLY A 69 6.96 9.12 -5.50
C GLY A 69 7.80 7.87 -5.20
N PRO A 70 7.76 6.83 -6.07
CA PRO A 70 8.53 5.62 -5.87
C PRO A 70 10.04 5.89 -5.83
N ALA A 71 10.74 5.42 -4.79
CA ALA A 71 12.17 5.66 -4.61
C ALA A 71 13.07 5.03 -5.69
N THR A 72 12.56 4.04 -6.43
CA THR A 72 13.29 3.36 -7.51
C THR A 72 12.41 3.27 -8.76
N GLY A 73 11.18 2.76 -8.59
CA GLY A 73 10.25 2.58 -9.71
C GLY A 73 10.61 1.37 -10.56
N VAL A 74 9.65 0.94 -11.39
CA VAL A 74 9.70 -0.32 -12.14
C VAL A 74 10.90 -0.40 -13.09
N ILE A 75 11.26 0.71 -13.73
CA ILE A 75 12.35 0.75 -14.71
C ILE A 75 13.69 0.50 -14.02
N VAL A 76 14.03 1.31 -13.01
CA VAL A 76 15.31 1.21 -12.29
C VAL A 76 15.38 -0.08 -11.47
N GLU A 77 14.25 -0.60 -10.97
CA GLU A 77 14.20 -1.89 -10.29
C GLU A 77 14.63 -3.03 -11.24
N ARG A 78 14.12 -3.02 -12.47
CA ARG A 78 14.52 -4.01 -13.49
C ARG A 78 15.96 -3.85 -13.95
N GLU A 79 16.44 -2.62 -14.06
CA GLU A 79 17.84 -2.32 -14.38
C GLU A 79 18.80 -2.84 -13.30
N ARG A 80 18.49 -2.61 -12.02
CA ARG A 80 19.32 -3.10 -10.91
C ARG A 80 19.37 -4.63 -10.80
N LEU A 81 18.31 -5.31 -11.22
CA LEU A 81 18.19 -6.76 -11.15
C LEU A 81 18.65 -7.47 -12.42
N ASP A 82 18.86 -6.74 -13.51
CA ASP A 82 19.12 -7.26 -14.86
C ASP A 82 18.08 -8.30 -15.30
N LYS A 83 16.79 -8.00 -15.08
CA LYS A 83 15.66 -8.91 -15.34
C LYS A 83 14.56 -8.26 -16.17
N TYR A 84 14.40 -8.72 -17.41
CA TYR A 84 13.47 -8.17 -18.39
C TYR A 84 12.59 -9.25 -19.02
N GLY A 85 11.52 -8.84 -19.70
CA GLY A 85 10.68 -9.73 -20.52
C GLY A 85 9.82 -10.74 -19.77
N ARG A 86 9.90 -10.80 -18.44
CA ARG A 86 9.05 -11.66 -17.59
C ARG A 86 8.65 -11.00 -16.26
N PRO A 87 7.57 -11.49 -15.63
CA PRO A 87 7.28 -11.19 -14.23
C PRO A 87 8.43 -11.64 -13.30
N LEU A 88 8.58 -10.93 -12.18
CA LEU A 88 9.47 -11.35 -11.10
C LEU A 88 8.74 -12.36 -10.21
N LEU A 89 9.41 -13.44 -9.84
CA LEU A 89 8.88 -14.54 -9.04
C LEU A 89 9.31 -14.38 -7.58
N GLY A 90 8.35 -14.49 -6.65
CA GLY A 90 8.62 -14.36 -5.23
C GLY A 90 7.82 -15.34 -4.38
N ALA A 91 8.31 -15.64 -3.18
CA ALA A 91 7.59 -16.45 -2.20
C ALA A 91 7.74 -15.91 -0.76
N THR A 92 6.69 -16.05 0.03
CA THR A 92 6.75 -15.82 1.49
C THR A 92 7.24 -17.09 2.18
N VAL A 93 8.23 -16.96 3.07
CA VAL A 93 8.73 -18.11 3.85
C VAL A 93 7.62 -18.68 4.74
N LYS A 94 7.56 -20.01 4.85
CA LYS A 94 6.59 -20.74 5.69
C LYS A 94 7.30 -21.77 6.60
N PRO A 95 6.72 -22.15 7.76
CA PRO A 95 5.47 -21.63 8.34
C PRO A 95 5.58 -20.14 8.73
N LYS A 96 4.42 -19.50 8.92
CA LYS A 96 4.30 -18.05 9.16
C LYS A 96 5.19 -17.58 10.32
N LEU A 97 5.19 -18.31 11.44
CA LEU A 97 5.99 -18.04 12.64
C LEU A 97 6.69 -19.31 13.10
N GLY A 98 7.74 -19.17 13.91
CA GLY A 98 8.36 -20.28 14.64
C GLY A 98 9.62 -20.87 14.01
N LEU A 99 10.05 -20.41 12.84
CA LEU A 99 11.38 -20.73 12.32
C LEU A 99 12.46 -19.94 13.06
N SER A 100 13.59 -20.61 13.35
CA SER A 100 14.82 -19.94 13.78
C SER A 100 15.52 -19.26 12.60
N GLY A 101 16.41 -18.29 12.85
CA GLY A 101 17.17 -17.59 11.80
C GLY A 101 17.93 -18.54 10.86
N LYS A 102 18.54 -19.60 11.41
CA LYS A 102 19.21 -20.64 10.63
C LYS A 102 18.28 -21.35 9.65
N ASN A 103 17.12 -21.80 10.11
CA ASN A 103 16.16 -22.51 9.26
C ASN A 103 15.49 -21.55 8.27
N TYR A 104 15.31 -20.30 8.67
CA TYR A 104 14.84 -19.24 7.79
C TYR A 104 15.76 -19.03 6.59
N GLY A 105 17.06 -18.86 6.84
CA GLY A 105 18.08 -18.76 5.79
C GLY A 105 18.15 -20.00 4.90
N ARG A 106 17.92 -21.20 5.46
CA ARG A 106 17.85 -22.44 4.67
C ARG A 106 16.69 -22.40 3.66
N VAL A 107 15.50 -21.96 4.06
CA VAL A 107 14.35 -21.86 3.16
C VAL A 107 14.60 -20.81 2.07
N VAL A 108 15.16 -19.65 2.45
CA VAL A 108 15.54 -18.59 1.50
C VAL A 108 16.54 -19.12 0.47
N TYR A 109 17.58 -19.79 0.91
CA TYR A 109 18.61 -20.36 0.04
C TYR A 109 18.01 -21.33 -0.99
N GLU A 110 17.22 -22.32 -0.54
CA GLU A 110 16.66 -23.33 -1.44
C GLU A 110 15.66 -22.71 -2.44
N GLY A 111 14.85 -21.73 -2.01
CA GLY A 111 13.91 -21.05 -2.91
C GLY A 111 14.59 -20.24 -4.00
N LEU A 112 15.63 -19.46 -3.66
CA LEU A 112 16.39 -18.69 -4.65
C LEU A 112 17.15 -19.61 -5.61
N LYS A 113 17.80 -20.65 -5.09
CA LYS A 113 18.49 -21.65 -5.91
C LYS A 113 17.53 -22.37 -6.86
N GLY A 114 16.29 -22.58 -6.43
CA GLY A 114 15.21 -23.17 -7.23
C GLY A 114 14.68 -22.27 -8.35
N GLY A 115 15.11 -21.01 -8.43
CA GLY A 115 14.77 -20.09 -9.53
C GLY A 115 13.82 -18.95 -9.17
N LEU A 116 13.48 -18.77 -7.88
CA LEU A 116 12.77 -17.56 -7.45
C LEU A 116 13.70 -16.33 -7.52
N ASP A 117 13.15 -15.18 -7.85
CA ASP A 117 13.90 -13.92 -7.84
C ASP A 117 14.03 -13.35 -6.42
N PHE A 118 13.02 -13.58 -5.59
CA PHE A 118 12.96 -13.10 -4.21
C PHE A 118 12.30 -14.09 -3.26
N LEU A 119 12.67 -13.99 -1.98
CA LEU A 119 11.81 -14.42 -0.88
C LEU A 119 11.57 -13.24 0.06
N LYS A 120 10.52 -13.35 0.87
CA LYS A 120 10.18 -12.32 1.84
C LYS A 120 9.79 -12.88 3.19
N ASP A 121 9.99 -12.03 4.19
CA ASP A 121 9.34 -12.10 5.49
C ASP A 121 7.83 -12.13 5.36
N ASP A 122 7.20 -12.99 6.16
CA ASP A 122 5.77 -12.91 6.41
C ASP A 122 5.47 -11.61 7.19
N GLU A 123 4.31 -10.98 7.00
CA GLU A 123 4.06 -9.61 7.48
C GLU A 123 4.10 -9.46 9.01
N ASN A 124 3.99 -10.57 9.74
CA ASN A 124 4.09 -10.59 11.20
C ASN A 124 5.44 -11.12 11.72
N ILE A 125 6.42 -11.39 10.85
CA ILE A 125 7.80 -11.67 11.23
C ILE A 125 8.54 -10.34 11.43
N ASN A 126 8.80 -10.00 12.69
CA ASN A 126 9.50 -8.79 13.08
C ASN A 126 10.77 -9.20 13.82
N SER A 127 10.69 -9.24 15.15
CA SER A 127 11.72 -9.78 16.03
C SER A 127 11.01 -10.44 17.21
N GLN A 128 11.03 -11.77 17.25
CA GLN A 128 10.32 -12.57 18.23
C GLN A 128 11.28 -13.40 19.08
N PRO A 129 10.84 -13.96 20.22
CA PRO A 129 11.69 -14.83 21.03
C PRO A 129 12.28 -16.03 20.27
N PHE A 130 11.57 -16.56 19.26
CA PHE A 130 12.05 -17.70 18.46
C PHE A 130 13.04 -17.33 17.35
N MET A 131 13.17 -16.04 17.01
CA MET A 131 14.09 -15.52 15.99
C MET A 131 14.24 -14.01 16.14
N ARG A 132 15.43 -13.56 16.58
CA ARG A 132 15.75 -12.14 16.60
C ARG A 132 16.08 -11.68 15.18
N TRP A 133 15.69 -10.46 14.82
CA TRP A 133 15.88 -9.95 13.46
C TRP A 133 17.34 -9.99 12.99
N LYS A 134 18.31 -9.74 13.90
CA LYS A 134 19.75 -9.82 13.60
C LYS A 134 20.25 -11.23 13.29
N GLU A 135 19.53 -12.26 13.71
CA GLU A 135 19.86 -13.65 13.37
C GLU A 135 19.29 -14.04 12.00
N ARG A 136 18.30 -13.29 11.52
CA ARG A 136 17.63 -13.51 10.23
C ARG A 136 18.31 -12.75 9.09
N PHE A 137 18.77 -11.54 9.35
CA PHE A 137 19.51 -10.67 8.42
C PHE A 137 20.97 -11.10 8.36
#